data_AF-B8HM85-F1
#
_entry.id   AF-B8HM85-F1
#
_cell.length_a   1.000
_cell.length_b   1.000
_cell.length_c   1.000
_cell.angle_alpha   90.00
_cell.angle_beta   90.00
_cell.angle_gamma   90.00
#
_symmetry.space_group_name_H-M   'P 1'
#
loop_
_entity.id
_entity.type
_entity.pdbx_description
1 polymer ?
#
loop_
_entity_poly.entity_id
_entity_poly.type
_entity_poly.pdbx_seq_one_letter_code
_entity_poly.pdbx_strand_id
1 'polypeptide(L)'
;MVNPRSKPQRKPLGEYLVEAGLLSPAQVEMILFDQQHTNLRFGEIAALRGWVKQETIEFLFIRVVLPERANLQKKSPSVMGSSPQVTPYSSVLSGERIF
;
A
#
# COMPACT_ATOMS: atom_id res chain seq x y z
N MET A 1 -11.30 10.36 17.25
CA MET A 1 -10.17 9.41 17.24
C MET A 1 -10.07 8.83 15.84
N VAL A 2 -9.12 9.28 15.01
CA VAL A 2 -8.76 8.60 13.75
C VAL A 2 -7.28 8.26 13.81
N ASN A 3 -6.96 6.99 13.59
CA ASN A 3 -5.73 6.32 13.99
C ASN A 3 -4.44 6.87 13.32
N PRO A 4 -3.34 7.04 14.08
CA PRO A 4 -2.01 7.29 13.52
C PRO A 4 -1.31 5.95 13.26
N ARG A 5 -1.33 5.45 12.02
CA ARG A 5 -0.46 4.36 11.54
C ARG A 5 -0.72 4.07 10.06
N SER A 6 0.11 4.62 9.17
CA SER A 6 0.23 4.07 7.82
C SER A 6 1.69 4.12 7.40
N LYS A 7 2.28 2.93 7.23
CA LYS A 7 3.48 2.66 6.43
C LYS A 7 3.40 3.41 5.07
N PRO A 8 4.44 3.55 4.23
CA PRO A 8 4.27 4.11 2.88
C PRO A 8 3.33 3.19 2.08
N GLN A 9 2.02 3.39 2.25
CA GLN A 9 0.98 2.56 1.71
C GLN A 9 0.69 3.12 0.33
N ARG A 10 0.72 2.23 -0.65
CA ARG A 10 0.47 2.56 -2.04
C ARG A 10 -0.82 3.36 -2.12
N LYS A 11 -0.73 4.55 -2.69
CA LYS A 11 -1.87 5.42 -2.95
C LYS A 11 -3.02 4.64 -3.63
N PRO A 12 -4.28 4.77 -3.14
CA PRO A 12 -5.43 4.08 -3.72
C PRO A 12 -5.82 4.68 -5.07
N LEU A 13 -6.48 3.88 -5.92
CA LEU A 13 -6.89 4.31 -7.27
C LEU A 13 -7.80 5.55 -7.24
N GLY A 14 -8.69 5.64 -6.25
CA GLY A 14 -9.61 6.78 -6.09
C GLY A 14 -8.89 8.12 -5.96
N GLU A 15 -7.77 8.17 -5.22
CA GLU A 15 -7.01 9.42 -5.07
C GLU A 15 -6.35 9.87 -6.38
N TYR A 16 -5.86 8.94 -7.20
CA TYR A 16 -5.33 9.30 -8.52
C TYR A 16 -6.42 9.87 -9.43
N LEU A 17 -7.63 9.31 -9.36
CA LEU A 17 -8.76 9.79 -10.17
C LEU A 17 -9.25 11.16 -9.69
N VAL A 18 -9.18 11.43 -8.38
CA VAL A 18 -9.49 12.76 -7.83
C VAL A 18 -8.45 13.80 -8.23
N GLU A 19 -7.16 13.50 -8.09
CA GLU A 19 -6.10 14.42 -8.49
C GLU A 19 -6.07 14.70 -10.00
N ALA A 20 -6.46 13.71 -10.82
CA ALA A 20 -6.63 13.89 -12.25
C ALA A 20 -7.91 14.68 -12.62
N GLY A 21 -8.74 15.05 -11.64
CA GLY A 21 -10.02 15.74 -11.88
C GLY A 21 -11.09 14.87 -12.54
N LEU A 22 -10.91 13.55 -12.55
CA LEU A 22 -11.83 12.58 -13.16
C LEU A 22 -12.96 12.19 -12.20
N LEU A 23 -12.72 12.27 -10.90
CA LEU A 23 -13.72 12.04 -9.86
C LEU A 23 -13.66 13.13 -8.79
N SER A 24 -14.78 13.39 -8.14
CA SER A 24 -14.81 14.17 -6.89
C SER A 24 -14.66 13.27 -5.66
N PRO A 25 -14.24 13.80 -4.50
CA PRO A 25 -14.22 13.03 -3.25
C PRO A 25 -15.57 12.38 -2.91
N ALA A 26 -16.68 13.10 -3.15
CA ALA A 26 -18.02 12.57 -2.93
C ALA A 26 -18.37 11.39 -3.86
N GLN A 27 -17.90 11.42 -5.11
CA GLN A 27 -18.05 10.28 -6.03
C GLN A 27 -17.22 9.08 -5.57
N VAL A 28 -16.01 9.31 -5.04
CA VAL A 28 -15.19 8.24 -4.45
C VAL A 28 -15.92 7.58 -3.29
N GLU A 29 -16.50 8.36 -2.37
CA GLU A 29 -17.28 7.83 -1.25
C GLU A 29 -18.49 7.00 -1.73
N MET A 30 -19.21 7.47 -2.75
CA MET A 30 -20.33 6.73 -3.32
C MET A 30 -19.90 5.40 -3.96
N ILE A 31 -18.77 5.39 -4.71
CA ILE A 31 -18.23 4.14 -5.25
C ILE A 31 -17.83 3.18 -4.13
N LEU A 32 -17.19 3.68 -3.07
CA LEU A 32 -16.78 2.85 -1.94
C LEU A 32 -17.99 2.25 -1.21
N PHE A 33 -19.07 3.02 -1.08
CA PHE A 33 -20.34 2.54 -0.54
C PHE A 33 -20.94 1.44 -1.43
N ASP A 34 -21.06 1.67 -2.73
CA ASP A 34 -21.57 0.66 -3.67
C ASP A 34 -20.71 -0.60 -3.68
N GLN A 35 -19.40 -0.46 -3.52
CA GLN A 35 -18.46 -1.58 -3.47
C GLN A 35 -18.70 -2.48 -2.24
N GLN A 36 -19.32 -1.97 -1.16
CA GLN A 36 -19.72 -2.83 -0.03
C GLN A 36 -20.97 -3.65 -0.33
N HIS A 37 -21.80 -3.19 -1.27
CA HIS A 37 -23.09 -3.79 -1.61
C HIS A 37 -23.07 -4.55 -2.95
N THR A 38 -21.95 -4.47 -3.67
CA THR A 38 -21.75 -5.11 -4.98
C THR A 38 -20.44 -5.88 -4.98
N ASN A 39 -20.34 -6.92 -5.81
CA ASN A 39 -19.06 -7.61 -6.05
C ASN A 39 -18.19 -6.92 -7.11
N LEU A 40 -18.49 -5.66 -7.43
CA LEU A 40 -17.78 -4.90 -8.47
C LEU A 40 -16.55 -4.20 -7.89
N ARG A 41 -15.52 -4.07 -8.71
CA ARG A 41 -14.31 -3.31 -8.39
C ARG A 41 -14.58 -1.82 -8.51
N PHE A 42 -13.82 -1.01 -7.76
CA PHE A 42 -13.90 0.45 -7.79
C PHE A 42 -14.00 1.04 -9.21
N GLY A 43 -13.11 0.62 -10.12
CA GLY A 43 -13.10 1.12 -11.49
C GLY A 43 -14.29 0.66 -12.33
N GLU A 44 -14.84 -0.52 -12.05
CA GLU A 44 -16.02 -1.05 -12.74
C GLU A 44 -17.27 -0.25 -12.32
N ILE A 45 -17.40 0.09 -11.04
CA ILE A 45 -18.50 0.92 -10.54
C ILE A 45 -18.41 2.33 -11.12
N ALA A 46 -17.21 2.93 -11.16
CA ALA A 46 -16.99 4.25 -11.74
C ALA A 46 -17.38 4.30 -13.24
N ALA A 47 -17.06 3.24 -13.98
CA ALA A 47 -17.44 3.10 -15.39
C ALA A 47 -18.93 2.82 -15.57
N LEU A 48 -19.52 1.94 -14.75
CA LEU A 48 -20.94 1.61 -14.79
C LEU A 48 -21.81 2.84 -14.53
N ARG A 49 -21.39 3.72 -13.62
CA ARG A 49 -22.06 5.00 -13.33
C ARG A 49 -21.83 6.07 -14.39
N GLY A 50 -20.98 5.83 -15.38
CA GLY A 50 -20.67 6.76 -16.47
C GLY A 50 -19.81 7.95 -16.05
N TRP A 51 -19.17 7.92 -14.88
CA TRP A 51 -18.34 9.02 -14.40
C TRP A 51 -16.96 9.04 -15.04
N VAL A 52 -16.38 7.87 -15.28
CA VAL A 52 -15.09 7.73 -15.97
C VAL A 52 -15.17 6.54 -16.91
N LYS A 53 -14.68 6.68 -18.14
CA LYS A 53 -14.63 5.57 -19.09
C LYS A 53 -13.65 4.49 -18.62
N GLN A 54 -13.96 3.22 -18.89
CA GLN A 54 -13.11 2.11 -18.50
C GLN A 54 -11.69 2.23 -19.10
N GLU A 55 -11.59 2.69 -20.35
CA GLU A 55 -10.32 2.90 -21.04
C GLU A 55 -9.47 4.00 -20.37
N THR A 56 -10.12 5.03 -19.82
CA THR A 56 -9.41 6.10 -19.07
C THR A 56 -8.84 5.57 -17.75
N ILE A 57 -9.61 4.71 -17.06
CA ILE A 57 -9.16 4.07 -15.82
C ILE A 57 -7.96 3.14 -16.12
N GLU A 58 -8.05 2.35 -17.18
CA GLU A 58 -6.98 1.46 -17.63
C GLU A 58 -5.72 2.24 -18.04
N PHE A 59 -5.89 3.32 -18.82
CA PHE A 59 -4.80 4.20 -19.21
C PHE A 59 -4.07 4.77 -17.98
N LEU A 60 -4.81 5.31 -17.01
CA LEU A 60 -4.24 5.88 -15.79
C LEU A 60 -3.52 4.79 -14.98
N PHE A 61 -4.09 3.59 -14.89
CA PHE A 61 -3.48 2.49 -14.18
C PHE A 61 -2.13 2.08 -14.79
N ILE A 62 -2.07 1.92 -16.12
CA ILE A 62 -0.87 1.50 -16.83
C ILE A 62 0.20 2.59 -16.84
N ARG A 63 -0.18 3.86 -17.04
CA ARG A 63 0.76 4.97 -17.27
C ARG A 63 1.21 5.67 -16.00
N VAL A 64 0.41 5.64 -14.94
CA VAL A 64 0.68 6.39 -13.70
C VAL A 64 0.86 5.43 -12.53
N VAL A 65 -0.17 4.62 -12.25
CA VAL A 65 -0.22 3.82 -11.01
C VAL A 65 0.84 2.73 -10.98
N LEU A 66 0.99 1.97 -12.08
CA LEU A 66 1.97 0.87 -12.15
C LEU A 66 3.43 1.37 -12.03
N PRO A 67 3.88 2.39 -12.80
CA PRO A 67 5.22 2.94 -12.67
C PRO A 67 5.52 3.49 -11.28
N GLU A 68 4.57 4.23 -10.68
CA GLU A 68 4.75 4.79 -9.34
C GLU A 68 4.93 3.69 -8.29
N ARG A 69 4.10 2.63 -8.34
CA ARG A 69 4.21 1.47 -7.43
C ARG A 69 5.50 0.68 -7.61
N ALA A 70 6.05 0.61 -8.83
CA ALA A 70 7.35 0.00 -9.08
C ALA A 70 8.49 0.84 -8.48
N ASN A 71 8.40 2.17 -8.57
CA ASN A 71 9.40 3.08 -8.02
C ASN A 71 9.41 3.11 -6.49
N LEU A 72 8.24 3.01 -5.83
CA LEU A 72 8.16 2.92 -4.37
C LEU A 72 8.86 1.66 -3.81
N GLN A 73 8.85 0.56 -4.56
CA GLN A 73 9.58 -0.66 -4.16
C GLN A 73 11.09 -0.50 -4.30
N LYS A 74 11.56 0.24 -5.31
CA LYS A 74 13.00 0.53 -5.50
C LYS A 74 13.56 1.54 -4.49
N LYS A 75 12.73 2.45 -3.96
CA LYS A 75 13.12 3.48 -2.98
C LYS A 75 13.19 2.96 -1.53
N SER A 76 12.97 1.67 -1.30
CA SER A 76 13.16 1.03 0.02
C SER A 76 14.53 0.35 0.03
N PRO A 77 15.62 1.02 0.48
CA PRO A 77 16.87 0.32 0.70
C PRO A 77 16.66 -0.70 1.81
N SER A 78 17.15 -1.90 1.54
CA SER A 78 17.41 -2.98 2.48
C SER A 78 17.73 -2.45 3.88
N VAL A 79 16.99 -2.91 4.89
CA VAL A 79 17.52 -3.04 6.26
C VAL A 79 18.65 -4.06 6.16
N MET A 80 19.88 -3.61 5.93
CA MET A 80 21.06 -4.48 5.94
C MET A 80 22.26 -3.67 6.43
N GLY A 81 22.70 -3.92 7.67
CA GLY A 81 23.92 -3.32 8.21
C GLY A 81 24.01 -3.13 9.73
N SER A 82 23.95 -4.22 10.52
CA SER A 82 24.79 -4.32 11.73
C SER A 82 25.18 -5.79 11.95
N SER A 83 26.49 -6.04 11.83
CA SER A 83 27.21 -7.32 11.88
C SER A 83 26.90 -8.25 13.06
N PRO A 84 27.26 -9.55 12.93
CA PRO A 84 27.22 -10.53 14.02
C PRO A 84 28.18 -10.11 15.14
N GLN A 85 27.66 -9.95 16.35
CA GLN A 85 28.48 -9.70 17.53
C GLN A 85 29.23 -10.98 17.90
N VAL A 86 30.49 -11.06 17.46
CA VAL A 86 31.51 -11.92 18.04
C VAL A 86 31.81 -11.35 19.42
N THR A 87 31.41 -12.03 20.49
CA THR A 87 32.00 -11.79 21.82
C THR A 87 33.09 -12.85 22.05
N PRO A 88 34.38 -12.48 22.12
CA PRO A 88 35.44 -13.39 22.51
C PRO A 88 35.53 -13.51 24.04
N TYR A 89 35.59 -14.77 24.50
CA TYR A 89 36.23 -15.28 25.73
C TYR A 89 36.10 -14.52 27.07
N SER A 90 35.28 -15.07 27.97
CA SER A 90 35.74 -15.59 29.29
C SER A 90 34.53 -16.19 30.02
N SER A 91 34.45 -17.52 30.08
CA SER A 91 34.73 -18.28 31.32
C SER A 91 33.72 -18.05 32.43
N VAL A 92 32.75 -18.95 32.55
CA VAL A 92 32.36 -19.48 33.86
C VAL A 92 32.35 -21.01 33.76
N LEU A 93 33.47 -21.58 34.18
CA LEU A 93 33.58 -22.95 34.63
C LEU A 93 32.79 -23.10 35.94
N SER A 94 32.01 -24.18 36.00
CA SER A 94 31.42 -24.87 37.17
C SER A 94 29.98 -25.24 36.78
N GLY A 95 29.60 -26.49 36.55
CA GLY A 95 30.09 -27.67 37.26
C GLY A 95 29.45 -27.77 38.64
N GLU A 96 28.12 -27.71 38.75
CA GLU A 96 27.33 -28.16 39.92
C GLU A 96 25.86 -28.21 39.49
N ARG A 97 25.29 -29.39 39.20
CA ARG A 97 24.57 -30.33 40.09
C ARG A 97 23.28 -29.72 40.68
N ILE A 98 22.22 -30.53 40.67
CA ILE A 98 20.90 -30.46 41.38
C ILE A 98 19.76 -29.82 40.54
N PHE A 99 18.61 -30.43 40.28
CA PHE A 99 17.95 -31.69 40.65
C PHE A 99 17.25 -32.28 39.41
#